data_AF-A0A377TUM8-F1
#
_entry.id   AF-A0A377TUM8-F1
#
_cell.length_a   1.000
_cell.length_b   1.000
_cell.length_c   1.000
_cell.angle_alpha   90.00
_cell.angle_beta   90.00
_cell.angle_gamma   90.00
#
_symmetry.space_group_name_H-M   'P 1'
#
loop_
_entity.id
_entity.type
_entity.pdbx_description
1 polymer ?
#
loop_
_entity_poly.entity_id
_entity_poly.type
_entity_poly.pdbx_seq_one_letter_code
_entity_poly.pdbx_strand_id
1 'polypeptide(L)'
;MPIAILSGLPGEAARLAGPDIRIRDGKIAAIGSLTPLPEERQIDARDCVIYPAWVNTHHHLFQSLLKGEPQGLNQSLTAWLSATPYRFRAAFDEHTFRLAVRIGLVELLRSGCASVADHNYLYWPDMPFDTSEIVFSEGEALGMRIVLCRGGATQGRAVEQDLPVALRPETFDGYMADVERLVSRYHDPRPESLRRVVMAPTTVLHSAPGAQLREMAKLAASWGSGCTAIYRKPSIISTPRGRNSP
;
A
#
# COMPACT_ATOMS: atom_id res chain seq x y z
N MET A 1 15.60 -5.48 30.71
CA MET A 1 15.64 -6.45 29.60
C MET A 1 14.22 -6.61 29.06
N PRO A 2 14.03 -6.60 27.72
CA PRO A 2 12.75 -6.98 27.13
C PRO A 2 12.40 -8.42 27.49
N ILE A 3 11.10 -8.71 27.48
CA ILE A 3 10.55 -10.04 27.75
C ILE A 3 10.92 -11.00 26.61
N ALA A 4 10.93 -10.52 25.37
CA ALA A 4 11.39 -11.28 24.21
C ALA A 4 11.74 -10.35 23.04
N ILE A 5 12.66 -10.81 22.18
CA ILE A 5 12.92 -10.24 20.86
C ILE A 5 12.49 -11.27 19.82
N LEU A 6 11.54 -10.91 18.96
CA LEU A 6 11.06 -11.79 17.91
C LEU A 6 11.74 -11.49 16.57
N SER A 7 12.01 -12.54 15.80
CA SER A 7 12.65 -12.45 14.48
C SER A 7 11.64 -12.36 13.32
N GLY A 8 10.40 -12.78 13.54
CA GLY A 8 9.40 -13.00 12.48
C GLY A 8 9.53 -14.34 11.75
N LEU A 9 10.52 -15.17 12.09
CA LEU A 9 10.67 -16.53 11.57
C LEU A 9 9.81 -17.54 12.36
N PRO A 10 9.43 -18.70 11.78
CA PRO A 10 8.66 -19.72 12.49
C PRO A 10 9.52 -20.59 13.43
N GLY A 11 8.85 -21.29 14.36
CA GLY A 11 9.46 -22.35 15.18
C GLY A 11 10.51 -21.84 16.18
N GLU A 12 11.58 -22.61 16.37
CA GLU A 12 12.66 -22.27 17.31
C GLU A 12 13.37 -20.95 16.94
N ALA A 13 13.39 -20.59 15.65
CA ALA A 13 13.99 -19.35 15.16
C ALA A 13 13.12 -18.10 15.47
N ALA A 14 11.90 -18.27 15.99
CA ALA A 14 10.97 -17.16 16.24
C ALA A 14 11.46 -16.19 17.32
N ARG A 15 12.27 -16.68 18.27
CA ARG A 15 12.83 -15.90 19.38
C ARG A 15 14.34 -15.78 19.24
N LEU A 16 14.85 -14.56 19.35
CA LEU A 16 16.28 -14.29 19.34
C LEU A 16 16.86 -14.35 20.75
N ALA A 17 18.13 -14.76 20.84
CA ALA A 17 18.87 -14.82 22.10
C ALA A 17 19.40 -13.43 22.50
N GLY A 18 19.43 -13.17 23.80
CA GLY A 18 19.94 -11.93 24.39
C GLY A 18 18.89 -10.81 24.47
N PRO A 19 19.12 -9.81 25.34
CA PRO A 19 18.12 -8.78 25.62
C PRO A 19 18.24 -7.51 24.77
N ASP A 20 19.34 -7.28 24.06
CA ASP A 20 19.65 -5.97 23.49
C ASP A 20 19.72 -6.00 21.96
N ILE A 21 19.36 -4.87 21.34
CA ILE A 21 19.50 -4.61 19.91
C ILE A 21 20.28 -3.31 19.76
N ARG A 22 21.38 -3.34 19.00
CA ARG A 22 22.10 -2.13 18.58
C ARG A 22 21.70 -1.77 17.16
N ILE A 23 21.34 -0.51 16.96
CA ILE A 23 20.98 0.06 15.66
C ILE A 23 22.04 1.08 15.26
N ARG A 24 22.53 1.00 14.02
CA ARG A 24 23.46 1.98 13.43
C ARG A 24 22.99 2.32 12.02
N ASP A 25 22.90 3.61 11.70
CA ASP A 25 22.51 4.10 10.38
C ASP A 25 21.21 3.45 9.83
N GLY A 26 20.22 3.29 10.71
CA GLY A 26 18.92 2.70 10.39
C GLY A 26 18.92 1.16 10.27
N LYS A 27 20.03 0.49 10.57
CA LYS A 27 20.18 -0.97 10.44
C LYS A 27 20.48 -1.63 11.77
N ILE A 28 20.03 -2.87 11.92
CA ILE A 28 20.43 -3.71 13.05
C ILE A 28 21.91 -4.07 12.88
N ALA A 29 22.75 -3.61 13.81
CA ALA A 29 24.18 -3.85 13.80
C ALA A 29 24.57 -5.06 14.67
N ALA A 30 23.85 -5.30 15.77
CA ALA A 30 24.06 -6.46 16.63
C ALA A 30 22.79 -6.77 17.44
N ILE A 31 22.63 -8.03 17.82
CA ILE A 31 21.60 -8.52 18.75
C ILE A 31 22.31 -9.44 19.75
N GLY A 32 22.00 -9.32 21.04
CA GLY A 32 22.60 -10.16 22.08
C GLY A 32 22.65 -9.45 23.43
N SER A 33 23.54 -9.89 24.31
CA SER A 33 23.90 -9.14 25.53
C SER A 33 24.99 -8.14 25.17
N LEU A 34 24.63 -6.86 25.06
CA LEU A 34 25.50 -5.83 24.51
C LEU A 34 25.99 -4.89 25.61
N THR A 35 27.27 -4.49 25.54
CA THR A 35 27.79 -3.40 26.37
C THR A 35 27.53 -2.07 25.67
N PRO A 36 26.88 -1.08 26.32
CA PRO A 36 26.66 0.25 25.73
C PRO A 36 27.97 0.92 25.31
N LEU A 37 27.95 1.60 24.17
CA LEU A 37 29.09 2.43 23.74
C LEU A 37 29.02 3.83 24.38
N PRO A 38 30.16 4.56 24.49
CA PRO A 38 30.15 5.95 24.92
C PRO A 38 29.18 6.77 24.06
N GLU A 39 28.37 7.62 24.70
CA GLU A 39 27.41 8.54 24.07
C GLU A 39 26.30 7.86 23.22
N GLU A 40 26.11 6.55 23.34
CA GLU A 40 25.03 5.83 22.68
C GLU A 40 23.66 6.16 23.32
N ARG A 41 22.69 6.58 22.49
CA ARG A 41 21.30 6.73 22.94
C ARG A 41 20.74 5.37 23.34
N GLN A 42 20.29 5.25 24.57
CA GLN A 42 19.66 4.03 25.09
C GLN A 42 18.15 4.21 25.21
N ILE A 43 17.41 3.16 24.85
CA ILE A 43 15.96 3.05 25.04
C ILE A 43 15.74 1.87 25.96
N ASP A 44 15.15 2.12 27.11
CA ASP A 44 14.83 1.06 28.07
C ASP A 44 13.57 0.31 27.63
N ALA A 45 13.76 -0.91 27.12
CA ALA A 45 12.70 -1.80 26.70
C ALA A 45 12.35 -2.86 27.77
N ARG A 46 12.61 -2.59 29.06
CA ARG A 46 12.12 -3.44 30.15
C ARG A 46 10.63 -3.72 30.01
N ASP A 47 10.25 -4.96 30.28
CA ASP A 47 8.87 -5.44 30.24
C ASP A 47 8.15 -5.29 28.88
N CYS A 48 8.91 -4.98 27.81
CA CYS A 48 8.39 -4.89 26.45
C CYS A 48 8.68 -6.17 25.66
N VAL A 49 7.86 -6.44 24.64
CA VAL A 49 8.16 -7.42 23.60
C VAL A 49 8.55 -6.66 22.33
N ILE A 50 9.68 -7.03 21.73
CA ILE A 50 10.16 -6.43 20.49
C ILE A 50 9.78 -7.33 19.31
N TYR A 51 9.20 -6.74 18.26
CA TYR A 51 8.86 -7.40 17.01
C TYR A 51 9.46 -6.64 15.82
N PRO A 52 9.73 -7.30 14.69
CA PRO A 52 9.87 -6.61 13.43
C PRO A 52 8.58 -5.81 13.16
N ALA A 53 8.72 -4.57 12.70
CA ALA A 53 7.55 -3.78 12.35
C ALA A 53 6.71 -4.48 11.26
N TRP A 54 5.40 -4.31 11.30
CA TRP A 54 4.51 -4.93 10.32
C TRP A 54 4.73 -4.34 8.92
N VAL A 55 4.53 -5.20 7.92
CA VAL A 55 4.50 -4.85 6.49
C VAL A 55 3.09 -5.08 5.99
N ASN A 56 2.36 -4.00 5.74
CA ASN A 56 1.05 -4.07 5.11
C ASN A 56 1.21 -4.08 3.58
N THR A 57 0.90 -5.21 2.95
CA THR A 57 1.10 -5.40 1.51
C THR A 57 -0.09 -4.94 0.65
N HIS A 58 -1.17 -4.41 1.26
CA HIS A 58 -2.32 -3.88 0.51
C HIS A 58 -3.13 -2.89 1.35
N HIS A 59 -3.27 -1.66 0.87
CA HIS A 59 -4.12 -0.65 1.49
C HIS A 59 -4.84 0.20 0.44
N HIS A 60 -5.85 0.97 0.88
CA HIS A 60 -6.45 2.05 0.12
C HIS A 60 -6.56 3.28 1.04
N LEU A 61 -5.49 4.04 1.17
CA LEU A 61 -5.35 5.10 2.17
C LEU A 61 -6.45 6.18 2.08
N PHE A 62 -6.87 6.56 0.87
CA PHE A 62 -7.94 7.55 0.70
C PHE A 62 -9.29 7.11 1.30
N GLN A 63 -9.52 5.80 1.43
CA GLN A 63 -10.75 5.26 2.03
C GLN A 63 -10.80 5.44 3.55
N SER A 64 -9.73 5.96 4.18
CA SER A 64 -9.71 6.22 5.62
C SER A 64 -10.76 7.25 6.06
N LEU A 65 -11.17 8.16 5.16
CA LEU A 65 -12.30 9.08 5.38
C LEU A 65 -13.67 8.50 5.00
N LEU A 66 -13.72 7.28 4.46
CA LEU A 66 -14.96 6.63 4.01
C LEU A 66 -15.42 5.52 4.97
N LYS A 67 -14.79 5.40 6.15
CA LYS A 67 -15.12 4.39 7.15
C LYS A 67 -16.54 4.63 7.68
N GLY A 68 -17.30 3.55 7.81
CA GLY A 68 -18.62 3.57 8.45
C GLY A 68 -19.75 4.11 7.58
N GLU A 69 -19.57 4.26 6.26
CA GLU A 69 -20.64 4.66 5.34
C GLU A 69 -21.85 3.70 5.41
N PRO A 70 -23.02 4.15 5.91
CA PRO A 70 -24.18 3.28 6.13
C PRO A 70 -24.66 2.55 4.88
N GLN A 71 -24.61 3.21 3.71
CA GLN A 71 -25.05 2.58 2.45
C GLN A 71 -24.10 1.47 1.98
N GLY A 72 -22.85 1.48 2.45
CA GLY A 72 -21.87 0.44 2.15
C GLY A 72 -21.96 -0.77 3.08
N LEU A 73 -22.66 -0.68 4.21
CA LEU A 73 -22.76 -1.78 5.18
C LEU A 73 -23.55 -2.95 4.60
N ASN A 74 -23.09 -4.17 4.87
CA ASN A 74 -23.72 -5.43 4.47
C ASN A 74 -23.98 -5.57 2.95
N GLN A 75 -23.23 -4.84 2.12
CA GLN A 75 -23.34 -4.90 0.67
C GLN A 75 -22.40 -5.95 0.06
N SER A 76 -22.77 -6.47 -1.11
CA SER A 76 -21.81 -7.19 -1.98
C SER A 76 -20.71 -6.24 -2.46
N LEU A 77 -19.55 -6.76 -2.87
CA LEU A 77 -18.41 -5.94 -3.31
C LEU A 77 -18.80 -4.90 -4.37
N THR A 78 -19.54 -5.30 -5.41
CA THR A 78 -19.93 -4.38 -6.49
C THR A 78 -20.86 -3.28 -5.99
N ALA A 79 -21.84 -3.65 -5.16
CA ALA A 79 -22.76 -2.68 -4.56
C ALA A 79 -22.03 -1.72 -3.60
N TRP A 80 -21.09 -2.24 -2.80
CA TRP A 80 -20.25 -1.45 -1.91
C TRP A 80 -19.35 -0.46 -2.68
N LEU A 81 -18.69 -0.90 -3.76
CA LEU A 81 -17.86 -0.03 -4.60
C LEU A 81 -18.66 1.17 -5.12
N SER A 82 -19.88 0.91 -5.60
CA SER A 82 -20.80 1.96 -6.07
C SER A 82 -21.27 2.86 -4.93
N ALA A 83 -21.68 2.29 -3.79
CA ALA A 83 -22.26 3.03 -2.66
C ALA A 83 -21.25 3.88 -1.90
N THR A 84 -19.96 3.49 -1.92
CA THR A 84 -18.92 4.11 -1.10
C THR A 84 -17.84 4.75 -1.99
N PRO A 85 -16.72 4.08 -2.37
CA PRO A 85 -15.58 4.79 -2.96
C PRO A 85 -15.89 5.47 -4.30
N TYR A 86 -16.76 4.92 -5.15
CA TYR A 86 -17.10 5.58 -6.41
C TYR A 86 -18.03 6.77 -6.22
N ARG A 87 -19.02 6.66 -5.33
CA ARG A 87 -19.92 7.78 -5.00
C ARG A 87 -19.17 8.99 -4.46
N PHE A 88 -18.19 8.78 -3.58
CA PHE A 88 -17.45 9.87 -2.93
C PHE A 88 -16.19 10.30 -3.71
N ARG A 89 -15.86 9.65 -4.82
CA ARG A 89 -14.65 9.94 -5.62
C ARG A 89 -14.50 11.42 -5.98
N ALA A 90 -15.58 12.03 -6.46
CA ALA A 90 -15.59 13.45 -6.86
C ALA A 90 -15.63 14.43 -5.67
N ALA A 91 -15.81 13.95 -4.44
CA ALA A 91 -15.82 14.77 -3.24
C ALA A 91 -14.43 15.00 -2.65
N PHE A 92 -13.41 14.27 -3.15
CA PHE A 92 -12.02 14.47 -2.74
C PHE A 92 -11.41 15.66 -3.48
N ASP A 93 -10.89 16.59 -2.69
CA ASP A 93 -9.93 17.62 -3.08
C ASP A 93 -8.54 17.29 -2.50
N GLU A 94 -7.57 18.17 -2.74
CA GLU A 94 -6.21 18.00 -2.22
C GLU A 94 -6.18 17.85 -0.69
N HIS A 95 -6.95 18.68 0.02
CA HIS A 95 -6.96 18.71 1.48
C HIS A 95 -7.52 17.43 2.07
N THR A 96 -8.71 17.02 1.63
CA THR A 96 -9.40 15.82 2.10
C THR A 96 -8.64 14.55 1.73
N PHE A 97 -8.02 14.48 0.55
CA PHE A 97 -7.18 13.35 0.18
C PHE A 97 -5.95 13.25 1.08
N ARG A 98 -5.24 14.36 1.29
CA ARG A 98 -4.07 14.41 2.20
C ARG A 98 -4.46 14.02 3.62
N LEU A 99 -5.59 14.51 4.12
CA LEU A 99 -6.09 14.16 5.44
C LEU A 99 -6.40 12.65 5.55
N ALA A 100 -7.04 12.06 4.54
CA ALA A 100 -7.33 10.62 4.51
C ALA A 100 -6.04 9.78 4.55
N VAL A 101 -5.05 10.16 3.73
CA VAL A 101 -3.73 9.52 3.71
C VAL A 101 -3.08 9.60 5.09
N ARG A 102 -3.01 10.80 5.69
CA ARG A 102 -2.40 11.01 7.00
C ARG A 102 -3.06 10.18 8.10
N ILE A 103 -4.39 10.14 8.13
CA ILE A 103 -5.15 9.31 9.10
C ILE A 103 -4.72 7.85 8.97
N GLY A 104 -4.77 7.28 7.75
CA GLY A 104 -4.42 5.88 7.53
C GLY A 104 -2.98 5.56 7.90
N LEU A 105 -2.02 6.42 7.55
CA LEU A 105 -0.60 6.23 7.89
C LEU A 105 -0.35 6.32 9.40
N VAL A 106 -0.96 7.27 10.10
CA VAL A 106 -0.82 7.40 11.56
C VAL A 106 -1.42 6.19 12.27
N GLU A 107 -2.60 5.73 11.88
CA GLU A 107 -3.21 4.52 12.44
C GLU A 107 -2.31 3.29 12.23
N LEU A 108 -1.74 3.13 11.04
CA LEU A 108 -0.80 2.04 10.74
C LEU A 108 0.45 2.11 11.63
N LEU A 109 1.09 3.27 11.75
CA LEU A 109 2.26 3.45 12.61
C LEU A 109 1.95 3.13 14.08
N ARG A 110 0.78 3.57 14.57
CA ARG A 110 0.33 3.29 15.94
C ARG A 110 0.03 1.82 16.19
N SER A 111 -0.24 1.04 15.13
CA SER A 111 -0.38 -0.42 15.21
C SER A 111 0.95 -1.20 15.12
N GLY A 112 2.09 -0.51 14.94
CA GLY A 112 3.39 -1.13 14.76
C GLY A 112 3.75 -1.44 13.30
N CYS A 113 2.98 -0.95 12.33
CA CYS A 113 3.29 -1.06 10.90
C CYS A 113 4.25 0.05 10.47
N ALA A 114 5.36 -0.30 9.82
CA ALA A 114 6.34 0.67 9.32
C ALA A 114 6.46 0.68 7.79
N SER A 115 5.75 -0.21 7.10
CA SER A 115 5.75 -0.31 5.63
C SER A 115 4.35 -0.58 5.11
N VAL A 116 3.88 0.23 4.15
CA VAL A 116 2.57 0.04 3.52
C VAL A 116 2.66 0.09 2.01
N ALA A 117 1.96 -0.83 1.36
CA ALA A 117 1.67 -0.78 -0.05
C ALA A 117 0.27 -0.19 -0.28
N ASP A 118 0.22 1.08 -0.68
CA ASP A 118 -1.04 1.77 -0.96
C ASP A 118 -1.45 1.55 -2.42
N HIS A 119 -2.54 0.80 -2.62
CA HIS A 119 -3.19 0.64 -3.90
C HIS A 119 -4.09 1.83 -4.18
N ASN A 120 -3.46 2.98 -4.45
CA ASN A 120 -4.17 4.18 -4.83
C ASN A 120 -4.74 4.02 -6.23
N TYR A 121 -6.05 4.19 -6.38
CA TYR A 121 -6.74 4.18 -7.68
C TYR A 121 -7.55 5.46 -7.92
N LEU A 122 -7.32 6.49 -7.11
CA LEU A 122 -7.95 7.80 -7.24
C LEU A 122 -7.17 8.66 -8.25
N TYR A 123 -7.47 8.43 -9.54
CA TYR A 123 -6.89 9.14 -10.69
C TYR A 123 -7.96 9.38 -11.75
N TRP A 124 -8.06 10.58 -12.28
CA TRP A 124 -8.94 10.86 -13.41
C TRP A 124 -8.31 11.94 -14.29
N PRO A 125 -8.77 12.08 -15.55
CA PRO A 125 -8.25 13.12 -16.45
C PRO A 125 -8.33 14.51 -15.83
N ASP A 126 -7.25 15.30 -15.95
CA ASP A 126 -7.18 16.69 -15.49
C ASP A 126 -7.42 16.88 -13.98
N MET A 127 -7.02 15.88 -13.16
CA MET A 127 -7.10 15.97 -11.70
C MET A 127 -6.29 17.18 -11.17
N PRO A 128 -6.89 18.05 -10.32
CA PRO A 128 -6.27 19.31 -9.93
C PRO A 128 -5.16 19.19 -8.87
N PHE A 129 -4.85 17.98 -8.42
CA PHE A 129 -3.81 17.68 -7.42
C PHE A 129 -3.13 16.34 -7.72
N ASP A 130 -1.90 16.16 -7.26
CA ASP A 130 -1.12 14.93 -7.48
C ASP A 130 -1.26 13.98 -6.27
N THR A 131 -2.15 12.99 -6.37
CA THR A 131 -2.38 12.02 -5.30
C THR A 131 -1.14 11.19 -4.96
N SER A 132 -0.26 10.94 -5.94
CA SER A 132 0.98 10.19 -5.71
C SER A 132 1.99 11.00 -4.90
N GLU A 133 2.14 12.29 -5.24
CA GLU A 133 2.96 13.22 -4.46
C GLU A 133 2.51 13.26 -3.01
N ILE A 134 1.19 13.39 -2.76
CA ILE A 134 0.64 13.46 -1.41
C ILE A 134 0.94 12.20 -0.60
N VAL A 135 0.78 11.02 -1.21
CA VAL A 135 1.08 9.74 -0.54
C VAL A 135 2.56 9.65 -0.16
N PHE A 136 3.46 10.05 -1.05
CA PHE A 136 4.90 10.05 -0.74
C PHE A 136 5.29 11.12 0.28
N SER A 137 4.74 12.34 0.19
CA SER A 137 5.08 13.44 1.11
C SER A 137 4.58 13.17 2.53
N GLU A 138 3.38 12.63 2.71
CA GLU A 138 2.90 12.22 4.04
C GLU A 138 3.70 11.03 4.57
N GLY A 139 4.08 10.08 3.71
CA GLY A 139 4.96 8.97 4.09
C GLY A 139 6.32 9.45 4.58
N GLU A 140 6.95 10.38 3.86
CA GLU A 140 8.23 11.00 4.23
C GLU A 140 8.13 11.79 5.54
N ALA A 141 7.09 12.62 5.68
CA ALA A 141 6.86 13.40 6.90
C ALA A 141 6.70 12.54 8.16
N LEU A 142 6.19 11.31 8.01
CA LEU A 142 6.01 10.35 9.09
C LEU A 142 7.15 9.33 9.21
N GLY A 143 8.13 9.35 8.30
CA GLY A 143 9.23 8.37 8.25
C GLY A 143 8.77 6.94 7.90
N MET A 144 7.63 6.80 7.22
CA MET A 144 7.05 5.51 6.85
C MET A 144 7.54 5.06 5.47
N ARG A 145 7.80 3.75 5.31
CA ARG A 145 8.13 3.18 3.99
C ARG A 145 6.86 3.00 3.16
N ILE A 146 6.86 3.60 1.98
CA ILE A 146 5.73 3.58 1.05
C ILE A 146 6.08 2.78 -0.21
N VAL A 147 5.19 1.84 -0.54
CA VAL A 147 5.10 1.25 -1.87
C VAL A 147 3.82 1.79 -2.51
N LEU A 148 3.97 2.72 -3.47
CA LEU A 148 2.84 3.23 -4.22
C LEU A 148 2.47 2.21 -5.32
N CYS A 149 1.34 1.54 -5.15
CA CYS A 149 0.74 0.71 -6.17
C CYS A 149 -0.16 1.62 -7.03
N ARG A 150 0.39 2.17 -8.11
CA ARG A 150 -0.31 3.07 -9.04
C ARG A 150 -1.40 2.29 -9.76
N GLY A 151 -2.64 2.45 -9.27
CA GLY A 151 -3.83 1.85 -9.83
C GLY A 151 -4.50 2.73 -10.88
N GLY A 152 -5.72 2.36 -11.25
CA GLY A 152 -6.45 3.01 -12.33
C GLY A 152 -7.12 2.00 -13.26
N ALA A 153 -7.85 2.55 -14.21
CA ALA A 153 -8.51 1.81 -15.29
C ALA A 153 -8.43 2.63 -16.58
N THR A 154 -8.23 1.92 -17.69
CA THR A 154 -8.16 2.45 -19.05
C THR A 154 -9.36 2.02 -19.89
N GLN A 155 -10.24 1.22 -19.31
CA GLN A 155 -11.55 0.90 -19.86
C GLN A 155 -12.61 1.07 -18.76
N GLY A 156 -13.77 1.55 -19.17
CA GLY A 156 -14.94 1.65 -18.30
C GLY A 156 -15.78 0.39 -18.28
N ARG A 157 -16.65 0.25 -17.28
CA ARG A 157 -17.86 -0.58 -17.41
C ARG A 157 -18.80 0.10 -18.41
N ALA A 158 -19.70 -0.65 -19.07
CA ALA A 158 -20.57 -0.12 -20.14
C ALA A 158 -21.55 1.00 -19.72
N VAL A 159 -21.51 1.47 -18.46
CA VAL A 159 -22.42 2.45 -17.84
C VAL A 159 -21.77 3.84 -17.70
N GLU A 160 -20.66 4.11 -18.40
CA GLU A 160 -19.76 5.23 -18.02
C GLU A 160 -19.79 6.47 -18.94
N GLN A 161 -20.62 6.51 -20.00
CA GLN A 161 -20.68 7.69 -20.88
C GLN A 161 -21.33 8.94 -20.22
N ASP A 162 -22.23 8.75 -19.25
CA ASP A 162 -22.91 9.83 -18.52
C ASP A 162 -22.33 10.09 -17.12
N LEU A 163 -21.17 9.52 -16.78
CA LEU A 163 -20.61 9.70 -15.45
C LEU A 163 -19.83 11.02 -15.30
N PRO A 164 -19.86 11.65 -14.11
CA PRO A 164 -18.97 12.75 -13.74
C PRO A 164 -17.51 12.48 -14.12
N VAL A 165 -16.75 13.52 -14.50
CA VAL A 165 -15.35 13.39 -14.97
C VAL A 165 -14.47 12.55 -14.04
N ALA A 166 -14.66 12.71 -12.72
CA ALA A 166 -13.91 11.95 -11.71
C ALA A 166 -14.10 10.43 -11.81
N LEU A 167 -15.16 9.96 -12.47
CA LEU A 167 -15.47 8.54 -12.68
C LEU A 167 -15.06 8.02 -14.06
N ARG A 168 -14.51 8.86 -14.93
CA ARG A 168 -14.03 8.44 -16.24
C ARG A 168 -12.69 7.72 -16.14
N PRO A 169 -12.47 6.65 -16.91
CA PRO A 169 -11.17 6.01 -17.01
C PRO A 169 -10.16 6.96 -17.68
N GLU A 170 -8.89 6.79 -17.35
CA GLU A 170 -7.79 7.47 -18.04
C GLU A 170 -7.56 6.83 -19.41
N THR A 171 -6.90 7.54 -20.33
CA THR A 171 -6.39 6.87 -21.53
C THR A 171 -5.25 5.93 -21.17
N PHE A 172 -5.04 4.89 -21.99
CA PHE A 172 -3.91 3.98 -21.79
C PHE A 172 -2.57 4.72 -21.82
N ASP A 173 -2.38 5.61 -22.79
CA ASP A 173 -1.14 6.38 -22.92
C ASP A 173 -0.94 7.33 -21.74
N GLY A 174 -2.01 7.96 -21.23
CA GLY A 174 -1.96 8.81 -20.04
C GLY A 174 -1.56 8.04 -18.78
N TYR A 175 -2.15 6.86 -18.58
CA TYR A 175 -1.77 5.95 -17.50
C TYR A 175 -0.29 5.58 -17.59
N MET A 176 0.18 5.15 -18.77
CA MET A 176 1.56 4.69 -18.96
C MET A 176 2.57 5.80 -18.73
N ALA A 177 2.32 6.99 -19.29
CA ALA A 177 3.17 8.17 -19.12
C ALA A 177 3.25 8.60 -17.63
N ASP A 178 2.14 8.53 -16.90
CA ASP A 178 2.15 8.87 -15.48
C ASP A 178 2.92 7.84 -14.64
N VAL A 179 2.80 6.54 -14.91
CA VAL A 179 3.61 5.54 -14.20
C VAL A 179 5.10 5.75 -14.48
N GLU A 180 5.50 6.03 -15.73
CA GLU A 180 6.90 6.35 -16.06
C GLU A 180 7.40 7.59 -15.30
N ARG A 181 6.61 8.65 -15.27
CA ARG A 181 6.90 9.87 -14.47
C ARG A 181 7.12 9.54 -13.01
N LEU A 182 6.25 8.73 -12.41
CA LEU A 182 6.33 8.34 -11.00
C LEU A 182 7.53 7.43 -10.72
N VAL A 183 7.82 6.48 -11.60
CA VAL A 183 9.01 5.62 -11.48
C VAL A 183 10.27 6.47 -11.54
N SER A 184 10.39 7.36 -12.52
CA SER A 184 11.54 8.26 -12.66
C SER A 184 11.72 9.16 -11.44
N ARG A 185 10.63 9.64 -10.83
CA ARG A 185 10.68 10.59 -9.72
C ARG A 185 10.87 9.94 -8.35
N TYR A 186 10.25 8.79 -8.09
CA TYR A 186 10.10 8.24 -6.74
C TYR A 186 10.63 6.81 -6.55
N HIS A 187 10.78 6.02 -7.62
CA HIS A 187 11.22 4.64 -7.45
C HIS A 187 12.70 4.59 -7.09
N ASP A 188 13.01 3.96 -5.94
CA ASP A 188 14.38 3.65 -5.56
C ASP A 188 14.53 2.15 -5.29
N PRO A 189 15.30 1.42 -6.12
CA PRO A 189 15.38 -0.04 -6.08
C PRO A 189 16.27 -0.57 -4.95
N ARG A 190 16.90 0.29 -4.14
CA ARG A 190 17.72 -0.14 -3.01
C ARG A 190 16.87 -0.84 -1.95
N PRO A 191 17.38 -1.88 -1.26
CA PRO A 191 16.63 -2.59 -0.21
C PRO A 191 16.14 -1.67 0.92
N GLU A 192 16.91 -0.65 1.25
CA GLU A 192 16.62 0.29 2.35
C GLU A 192 15.68 1.44 1.95
N SER A 193 15.24 1.49 0.69
CA SER A 193 14.45 2.61 0.17
C SER A 193 13.11 2.78 0.90
N LEU A 194 12.82 4.01 1.32
CA LEU A 194 11.51 4.40 1.84
C LEU A 194 10.43 4.56 0.75
N ARG A 195 10.81 4.47 -0.53
CA ARG A 195 9.92 4.77 -1.66
C ARG A 195 10.07 3.73 -2.78
N ARG A 196 8.95 3.13 -3.16
CA ARG A 196 8.83 2.23 -4.31
C ARG A 196 7.58 2.59 -5.09
N VAL A 197 7.64 2.40 -6.40
CA VAL A 197 6.48 2.48 -7.30
C VAL A 197 6.27 1.11 -7.94
N VAL A 198 5.01 0.70 -7.98
CA VAL A 198 4.53 -0.55 -8.59
C VAL A 198 3.38 -0.22 -9.53
N MET A 199 3.39 -0.79 -10.72
CA MET A 199 2.25 -0.71 -11.64
C MET A 199 1.17 -1.70 -11.22
N ALA A 200 -0.04 -1.22 -10.90
CA ALA A 200 -1.08 -2.03 -10.26
C ALA A 200 -2.51 -1.71 -10.74
N PRO A 201 -2.90 -2.00 -12.00
CA PRO A 201 -4.25 -1.74 -12.49
C PRO A 201 -5.34 -2.34 -11.56
N THR A 202 -6.37 -1.55 -11.24
CA THR A 202 -7.22 -1.75 -10.03
C THR A 202 -7.89 -3.12 -9.94
N THR A 203 -8.46 -3.59 -11.04
CA THR A 203 -8.99 -4.94 -11.15
C THR A 203 -8.63 -5.47 -12.52
N VAL A 204 -7.61 -6.31 -12.57
CA VAL A 204 -6.97 -6.80 -13.81
C VAL A 204 -7.97 -7.22 -14.90
N LEU A 205 -9.05 -7.92 -14.56
CA LEU A 205 -10.04 -8.38 -15.56
C LEU A 205 -11.03 -7.30 -16.06
N HIS A 206 -11.09 -6.15 -15.39
CA HIS A 206 -12.08 -5.11 -15.65
C HIS A 206 -11.46 -3.74 -15.94
N SER A 207 -10.20 -3.51 -15.57
CA SER A 207 -9.56 -2.20 -15.64
C SER A 207 -8.84 -1.94 -16.95
N ALA A 208 -8.43 -2.96 -17.70
CA ALA A 208 -7.78 -2.79 -19.00
C ALA A 208 -7.99 -4.03 -19.89
N PRO A 209 -7.99 -3.87 -21.22
CA PRO A 209 -7.97 -5.00 -22.15
C PRO A 209 -6.72 -5.86 -21.98
N GLY A 210 -6.83 -7.16 -22.29
CA GLY A 210 -5.72 -8.11 -22.16
C GLY A 210 -4.44 -7.73 -22.93
N ALA A 211 -4.57 -7.04 -24.07
CA ALA A 211 -3.42 -6.51 -24.80
C ALA A 211 -2.68 -5.42 -24.02
N GLN A 212 -3.41 -4.47 -23.41
CA GLN A 212 -2.82 -3.41 -22.59
C GLN A 212 -2.15 -3.97 -21.33
N LEU A 213 -2.74 -4.99 -20.69
CA LEU A 213 -2.12 -5.66 -19.55
C LEU A 213 -0.77 -6.30 -19.89
N ARG A 214 -0.61 -6.81 -21.12
CA ARG A 214 0.68 -7.36 -21.59
C ARG A 214 1.72 -6.26 -21.78
N GLU A 215 1.34 -5.12 -22.33
CA GLU A 215 2.26 -3.98 -22.48
C GLU A 215 2.64 -3.37 -21.12
N MET A 216 1.68 -3.24 -20.20
CA MET A 216 1.91 -2.88 -18.80
C MET A 216 2.95 -3.82 -18.15
N ALA A 217 2.79 -5.14 -18.33
CA ALA A 217 3.72 -6.13 -17.78
C ALA A 217 5.14 -5.99 -18.36
N LYS A 218 5.27 -5.76 -19.67
CA LYS A 218 6.56 -5.55 -20.34
C LYS A 218 7.28 -4.32 -19.80
N LEU A 219 6.56 -3.21 -19.68
CA LEU A 219 7.12 -1.97 -19.16
C LEU A 219 7.55 -2.15 -17.69
N ALA A 220 6.70 -2.72 -16.84
CA ALA A 220 7.04 -2.98 -15.45
C ALA A 220 8.28 -3.88 -15.29
N ALA A 221 8.45 -4.89 -16.15
CA ALA A 221 9.62 -5.76 -16.15
C ALA A 221 10.93 -5.02 -16.49
N SER A 222 10.88 -3.93 -17.27
CA SER A 222 12.06 -3.14 -17.62
C SER A 222 12.67 -2.38 -16.43
N TRP A 223 11.91 -2.18 -15.35
CA TRP A 223 12.33 -1.44 -14.16
C TRP A 223 12.98 -2.31 -13.07
N GLY A 224 13.13 -3.61 -13.32
CA GLY A 224 13.76 -4.55 -12.39
C GLY A 224 12.83 -5.09 -11.29
N SER A 225 13.42 -5.91 -10.40
CA SER A 225 12.70 -6.66 -9.38
C SER A 225 11.97 -5.77 -8.38
N GLY A 226 10.65 -6.00 -8.21
CA GLY A 226 9.81 -5.28 -7.25
C GLY A 226 8.93 -4.17 -7.84
N CYS A 227 8.99 -3.94 -9.15
CA CYS A 227 8.13 -2.98 -9.88
C CYS A 227 6.82 -3.60 -10.43
N THR A 228 6.70 -4.93 -10.36
CA THR A 228 5.63 -5.69 -11.00
C THR A 228 4.72 -6.32 -9.95
N ALA A 229 3.49 -5.80 -9.83
CA ALA A 229 2.39 -6.55 -9.23
C ALA A 229 1.13 -6.33 -10.07
N ILE A 230 0.89 -7.22 -11.04
CA ILE A 230 -0.46 -7.40 -11.59
C ILE A 230 -1.27 -8.07 -10.48
N TYR A 231 -1.82 -7.26 -9.59
CA TYR A 231 -2.57 -7.74 -8.43
C TYR A 231 -3.88 -8.39 -8.89
N ARG A 232 -3.91 -9.72 -8.93
CA ARG A 232 -5.17 -10.45 -9.09
C ARG A 232 -5.85 -10.49 -7.73
N LYS A 233 -6.93 -9.71 -7.56
CA LYS A 233 -7.75 -9.75 -6.35
C LYS A 233 -8.12 -11.21 -6.04
N PRO A 234 -7.78 -11.75 -4.85
CA PRO A 234 -8.30 -13.05 -4.43
C PRO A 234 -9.82 -12.96 -4.38
N SER A 235 -10.51 -13.84 -5.09
CA SER A 235 -11.95 -13.97 -5.00
C SER A 235 -12.35 -14.33 -3.55
N ILE A 236 -12.92 -13.38 -2.82
CA ILE A 236 -13.50 -13.54 -1.46
C ILE A 236 -14.79 -14.38 -1.47
N ILE A 237 -15.13 -15.04 -2.58
CA ILE A 237 -16.24 -15.99 -2.62
C ILE A 237 -15.66 -17.38 -2.38
N SER A 238 -15.54 -17.77 -1.11
CA SER A 238 -15.48 -19.18 -0.74
C SER A 238 -16.85 -19.79 -1.04
N THR A 239 -17.05 -20.34 -2.24
CA THR A 239 -18.06 -21.38 -2.41
C THR A 239 -17.61 -22.57 -1.56
N PRO A 240 -18.45 -23.09 -0.64
CA PRO A 240 -18.08 -24.27 0.13
C PRO A 240 -17.88 -25.41 -0.87
N ARG A 241 -16.65 -25.93 -0.97
CA ARG A 241 -16.46 -27.23 -1.61
C ARG A 241 -17.18 -28.24 -0.73
N GLY A 242 -18.27 -28.79 -1.25
CA GLY A 242 -19.02 -29.86 -0.61
C GLY A 242 -18.07 -30.98 -0.19
N ARG A 243 -18.19 -31.40 1.07
CA ARG A 243 -17.69 -32.69 1.50
C ARG A 243 -18.51 -33.75 0.79
N ASN A 244 -17.93 -34.44 -0.17
CA ASN A 244 -18.40 -35.76 -0.55
C ASN A 244 -17.69 -36.77 0.36
N SER A 245 -18.45 -37.32 1.30
CA SER A 245 -18.27 -38.67 1.84
C SER A 245 -19.45 -39.50 1.32
N PRO A 246 -19.30 -40.81 1.07
CA PRO A 246 -18.85 -41.79 2.06
C PRO A 246 -17.37 -42.16 1.94
#